data_AF-S4RCM0-F1
#
_entry.id   AF-S4RCM0-F1
#
_cell.length_a   1.000
_cell.length_b   1.000
_cell.length_c   1.000
_cell.angle_alpha   90.00
_cell.angle_beta   90.00
_cell.angle_gamma   90.00
#
_symmetry.space_group_name_H-M   'P 1'
#
loop_
_entity.id
_entity.type
_entity.pdbx_description
1 polymer ?
#
loop_
_entity_poly.entity_id
_entity_poly.type
_entity_poly.pdbx_seq_one_letter_code
_entity_poly.pdbx_strand_id
1 'polypeptide(L)'
;VLQIIKESQQQHGLRHGDYQRYRGYCSRRLRRLRKALNFKMGNRHKYTGRKVTVELLKDPRYLLLELMSAERAWSYAMQLKQEANTEPRKRFHLVSRLRKAAKHAEALERLCEGKRIDARTKLEAQAYAAYMAGMLRFEKQDWTKAMESFGSCKTIYEKLASAFSDEQAVLYRQRVEEISPNLRYCAYNIGDQSAIGDLLQMRLKSGDSSSMLTEKLEVLLAQMRAKQSTSMSEVTWCGRKVDRVRVFLLSLEESEAAIAQAEKEEGKEQLYESLLIECRDAIHAVREELKLDPTWTQKQRERETEAGKNSNLQHLHSYLTFIKLSNTVERNVVMARALRRRLSRGAVDDGRKAPRPQELIRLYELILQSLNEMQQLPGMEADPDLWQSLDNKKSAYKAFR
;
A
#
# COMPACT_ATOMS: atom_id res chain seq x y z
N VAL A 1 -13.58 -16.77 -18.95
CA VAL A 1 -14.16 -15.81 -17.97
C VAL A 1 -13.18 -14.70 -17.62
N LEU A 2 -12.01 -15.00 -17.05
CA LEU A 2 -11.10 -13.98 -16.51
C LEU A 2 -10.57 -13.01 -17.60
N GLN A 3 -10.20 -13.54 -18.76
CA GLN A 3 -9.74 -12.72 -19.90
C GLN A 3 -10.82 -11.71 -20.34
N ILE A 4 -12.04 -12.21 -20.53
CA ILE A 4 -13.19 -11.41 -20.98
C ILE A 4 -13.45 -10.25 -20.03
N ILE A 5 -13.39 -10.48 -18.71
CA ILE A 5 -13.63 -9.41 -17.73
C ILE A 5 -12.49 -8.41 -17.73
N LYS A 6 -11.21 -8.83 -17.73
CA LYS A 6 -10.07 -7.91 -17.66
C LYS A 6 -9.96 -7.03 -18.91
N GLU A 7 -10.12 -7.60 -20.11
CA GLU A 7 -10.16 -6.83 -21.36
C GLU A 7 -11.33 -5.84 -21.37
N SER A 8 -12.53 -6.30 -21.02
CA SER A 8 -13.72 -5.45 -21.01
C SER A 8 -13.60 -4.31 -19.99
N GLN A 9 -13.01 -4.58 -18.82
CA GLN A 9 -12.76 -3.59 -17.78
C GLN A 9 -11.74 -2.55 -18.24
N GLN A 10 -10.61 -2.98 -18.80
CA GLN A 10 -9.56 -2.09 -19.31
C GLN A 10 -10.07 -1.18 -20.44
N GLN A 11 -10.81 -1.74 -21.40
CA GLN A 11 -11.31 -0.99 -22.56
C GLN A 11 -12.45 -0.01 -22.20
N HIS A 12 -13.25 -0.32 -21.19
CA HIS A 12 -14.52 0.39 -20.93
C HIS A 12 -14.57 1.15 -19.60
N GLY A 13 -13.43 1.67 -19.14
CA GLY A 13 -13.36 2.72 -18.12
C GLY A 13 -12.50 2.39 -16.90
N LEU A 14 -12.30 1.11 -16.60
CA LEU A 14 -11.62 0.71 -15.36
C LEU A 14 -10.11 1.02 -15.37
N ARG A 15 -9.50 1.22 -16.56
CA ARG A 15 -8.13 1.75 -16.68
C ARG A 15 -7.97 3.13 -16.02
N HIS A 16 -9.05 3.90 -15.93
CA HIS A 16 -9.08 5.22 -15.29
C HIS A 16 -9.96 5.24 -14.03
N GLY A 17 -10.34 4.07 -13.49
CA GLY A 17 -11.18 3.97 -12.29
C GLY A 17 -12.67 4.36 -12.48
N ASP A 18 -13.16 4.47 -13.72
CA ASP A 18 -14.56 4.84 -13.99
C ASP A 18 -15.48 3.62 -13.99
N TYR A 19 -15.98 3.28 -12.81
CA TYR A 19 -16.94 2.19 -12.61
C TYR A 19 -18.31 2.49 -13.22
N GLN A 20 -18.73 3.75 -13.29
CA GLN A 20 -20.03 4.12 -13.84
C GLN A 20 -20.10 3.83 -15.35
N ARG A 21 -19.04 4.15 -16.08
CA ARG A 21 -18.91 3.85 -17.51
C ARG A 21 -18.90 2.35 -17.78
N TYR A 22 -18.16 1.58 -16.99
CA TYR A 22 -18.14 0.11 -17.11
C TYR A 22 -19.52 -0.51 -16.84
N ARG A 23 -20.23 -0.05 -15.79
CA ARG A 23 -21.63 -0.45 -15.53
C ARG A 23 -22.57 -0.17 -16.70
N GLY A 24 -22.42 1.01 -17.32
CA GLY A 24 -23.17 1.41 -18.51
C GLY A 24 -22.87 0.53 -19.72
N TYR A 25 -21.61 0.14 -19.91
CA TYR A 25 -21.21 -0.85 -20.91
C TYR A 25 -21.86 -2.22 -20.66
N CYS A 26 -21.75 -2.77 -19.45
CA CYS A 26 -22.34 -4.08 -19.10
C CYS A 26 -23.86 -4.08 -19.32
N SER A 27 -24.54 -2.97 -18.99
CA SER A 27 -25.99 -2.81 -19.22
C SER A 27 -26.34 -2.84 -20.72
N ARG A 28 -25.57 -2.14 -21.57
CA ARG A 28 -25.77 -2.14 -23.02
C ARG A 28 -25.43 -3.49 -23.64
N ARG A 29 -24.35 -4.15 -23.20
CA ARG A 29 -23.96 -5.49 -23.65
C ARG A 29 -25.02 -6.53 -23.30
N LEU A 30 -25.56 -6.51 -22.08
CA LEU A 30 -26.70 -7.34 -21.67
C LEU A 30 -27.93 -7.13 -22.55
N ARG A 31 -28.28 -5.87 -22.87
CA ARG A 31 -29.40 -5.57 -23.75
C ARG A 31 -29.21 -6.14 -25.16
N ARG A 32 -28.00 -6.00 -25.73
CA ARG A 32 -27.66 -6.55 -27.05
C ARG A 32 -27.71 -8.09 -27.06
N LEU A 33 -27.12 -8.74 -26.06
CA LEU A 33 -27.15 -10.20 -25.93
C LEU A 33 -28.57 -10.74 -25.81
N ARG A 34 -29.41 -10.12 -24.96
CA ARG A 34 -30.84 -10.49 -24.84
C ARG A 34 -31.62 -10.31 -26.13
N LYS A 35 -31.32 -9.25 -26.90
CA LYS A 35 -31.96 -9.04 -28.21
C LYS A 35 -31.50 -10.08 -29.23
N ALA A 36 -30.20 -10.38 -29.29
CA ALA A 36 -29.63 -11.35 -30.22
C ALA A 36 -30.12 -12.79 -29.95
N LEU A 37 -30.23 -13.18 -28.67
CA LEU A 37 -30.70 -14.51 -28.26
C LEU A 37 -32.23 -14.61 -28.15
N ASN A 38 -32.96 -13.54 -28.50
CA ASN A 38 -34.40 -13.41 -28.24
C ASN A 38 -34.81 -13.73 -26.79
N PHE A 39 -33.89 -13.57 -25.83
CA PHE A 39 -34.09 -13.85 -24.41
C PHE A 39 -34.57 -12.59 -23.67
N LYS A 40 -35.80 -12.17 -23.96
CA LYS A 40 -36.43 -10.99 -23.34
C LYS A 40 -37.10 -11.38 -22.01
N MET A 41 -36.83 -10.59 -20.97
CA MET A 41 -37.35 -10.81 -19.60
C MET A 41 -38.76 -10.23 -19.39
N GLY A 42 -39.50 -9.98 -20.47
CA GLY A 42 -40.80 -9.31 -20.42
C GLY A 42 -41.04 -8.40 -21.61
N ASN A 43 -42.29 -7.95 -21.70
CA ASN A 43 -42.76 -6.97 -22.67
C ASN A 43 -42.98 -5.62 -21.99
N ARG A 44 -43.38 -4.59 -22.75
CA ARG A 44 -43.62 -3.23 -22.23
C ARG A 44 -44.53 -3.18 -21.00
N HIS A 45 -45.49 -4.10 -20.91
CA HIS A 45 -46.55 -4.09 -19.89
C HIS A 45 -46.40 -5.16 -18.80
N LYS A 46 -45.52 -6.15 -18.97
CA LYS A 46 -45.39 -7.26 -18.01
C LYS A 46 -43.97 -7.81 -17.96
N TYR A 47 -43.43 -7.95 -16.76
CA TYR A 47 -42.17 -8.61 -16.50
C TYR A 47 -42.36 -10.14 -16.40
N THR A 48 -41.49 -10.90 -17.06
CA THR A 48 -41.38 -12.35 -16.95
C THR A 48 -39.94 -12.74 -16.64
N GLY A 49 -39.69 -13.13 -15.39
CA GLY A 49 -38.37 -13.53 -14.94
C GLY A 49 -37.96 -14.88 -15.53
N ARG A 50 -37.41 -14.90 -16.75
CA ARG A 50 -36.83 -16.10 -17.34
C ARG A 50 -35.45 -16.36 -16.75
N LYS A 51 -35.25 -17.56 -16.20
CA LYS A 51 -33.94 -18.03 -15.75
C LYS A 51 -33.25 -18.77 -16.89
N VAL A 52 -31.92 -18.67 -16.95
CA VAL A 52 -31.12 -19.49 -17.86
C VAL A 52 -31.14 -20.93 -17.33
N THR A 53 -31.54 -21.88 -18.17
CA THR A 53 -31.57 -23.32 -17.85
C THR A 53 -30.44 -24.03 -18.60
N VAL A 54 -30.05 -25.22 -18.12
CA VAL A 54 -28.95 -26.03 -18.68
C VAL A 54 -29.19 -26.39 -20.16
N GLU A 55 -30.46 -26.51 -20.57
CA GLU A 55 -30.84 -26.84 -21.95
C GLU A 55 -30.48 -25.75 -22.97
N LEU A 56 -30.48 -24.48 -22.54
CA LEU A 56 -30.17 -23.31 -23.37
C LEU A 56 -28.67 -23.15 -23.60
N LEU A 57 -27.81 -23.91 -22.90
CA LEU A 57 -26.35 -23.83 -22.99
C LEU A 57 -25.77 -24.39 -24.31
N LYS A 58 -26.57 -24.52 -25.37
CA LYS A 58 -26.06 -24.78 -26.74
C LYS A 58 -25.27 -23.58 -27.28
N ASP A 59 -25.67 -22.36 -26.92
CA ASP A 59 -24.97 -21.13 -27.28
C ASP A 59 -24.17 -20.60 -26.07
N PRO A 60 -22.84 -20.44 -26.16
CA PRO A 60 -22.02 -19.93 -25.05
C PRO A 60 -22.40 -18.51 -24.61
N ARG A 61 -23.13 -17.75 -25.45
CA ARG A 61 -23.60 -16.40 -25.13
C ARG A 61 -24.57 -16.37 -23.94
N TYR A 62 -25.22 -17.47 -23.59
CA TYR A 62 -26.05 -17.55 -22.38
C TYR A 62 -25.20 -17.48 -21.09
N LEU A 63 -24.01 -18.08 -21.07
CA LEU A 63 -23.06 -17.94 -19.94
C LEU A 63 -22.59 -16.49 -19.80
N LEU A 64 -22.33 -15.83 -20.93
CA LEU A 64 -21.96 -14.42 -20.96
C LEU A 64 -23.07 -13.51 -20.39
N LEU A 65 -24.34 -13.90 -20.51
CA LEU A 65 -25.47 -13.14 -19.97
C LEU A 65 -25.48 -13.14 -18.43
N GLU A 66 -25.19 -14.28 -17.80
CA GLU A 66 -25.03 -14.33 -16.34
C GLU A 66 -23.74 -13.64 -15.87
N LEU A 67 -22.62 -13.84 -16.59
CA LEU A 67 -21.37 -13.15 -16.29
C LEU A 67 -21.53 -11.62 -16.33
N MET A 68 -22.14 -11.08 -17.38
CA MET A 68 -22.39 -9.64 -17.50
C MET A 68 -23.40 -9.12 -16.46
N SER A 69 -24.30 -9.97 -15.97
CA SER A 69 -25.23 -9.62 -14.89
C SER A 69 -24.51 -9.51 -13.55
N ALA A 70 -23.56 -10.43 -13.27
CA ALA A 70 -22.66 -10.36 -12.13
C ALA A 70 -21.75 -9.12 -12.19
N GLU A 71 -21.05 -8.90 -13.31
CA GLU A 71 -20.13 -7.77 -13.52
C GLU A 71 -20.83 -6.41 -13.37
N ARG A 72 -22.05 -6.27 -13.88
CA ARG A 72 -22.84 -5.04 -13.69
C ARG A 72 -23.16 -4.77 -12.22
N ALA A 73 -23.48 -5.81 -11.44
CA ALA A 73 -23.77 -5.67 -10.03
C ALA A 73 -22.49 -5.36 -9.22
N TRP A 74 -21.37 -6.02 -9.55
CA TRP A 74 -20.06 -5.77 -8.95
C TRP A 74 -19.57 -4.34 -9.24
N SER A 75 -19.63 -3.91 -10.50
CA SER A 75 -19.23 -2.55 -10.92
C SER A 75 -20.03 -1.48 -10.19
N TYR A 76 -21.33 -1.69 -9.98
CA TYR A 76 -22.15 -0.78 -9.18
C TYR A 76 -21.74 -0.81 -7.70
N ALA A 77 -21.40 -1.97 -7.13
CA ALA A 77 -20.90 -2.03 -5.77
C ALA A 77 -19.58 -1.25 -5.61
N MET A 78 -18.67 -1.35 -6.58
CA MET A 78 -17.40 -0.62 -6.54
C MET A 78 -17.57 0.89 -6.71
N GLN A 79 -18.50 1.33 -7.58
CA GLN A 79 -18.90 2.75 -7.65
C GLN A 79 -19.40 3.24 -6.28
N LEU A 80 -20.33 2.49 -5.65
CA LEU A 80 -20.84 2.82 -4.32
C LEU A 80 -19.75 2.79 -3.24
N LYS A 81 -18.66 2.04 -3.44
CA LYS A 81 -17.52 2.00 -2.52
C LYS A 81 -16.74 3.30 -2.53
N GLN A 82 -16.56 3.91 -3.71
CA GLN A 82 -15.95 5.24 -3.83
C GLN A 82 -16.86 6.31 -3.23
N GLU A 83 -18.16 6.28 -3.54
CA GLU A 83 -19.16 7.22 -3.00
C GLU A 83 -19.35 7.09 -1.48
N ALA A 84 -19.07 5.91 -0.90
CA ALA A 84 -19.20 5.68 0.53
C ALA A 84 -18.15 6.41 1.38
N ASN A 85 -17.09 6.95 0.78
CA ASN A 85 -16.12 7.80 1.48
C ASN A 85 -16.74 9.10 1.96
N THR A 86 -17.62 9.70 1.17
CA THR A 86 -18.35 10.91 1.52
C THR A 86 -19.70 10.58 2.16
N GLU A 87 -20.34 9.48 1.76
CA GLU A 87 -21.68 9.10 2.20
C GLU A 87 -21.70 7.67 2.80
N PRO A 88 -21.37 7.48 4.09
CA PRO A 88 -21.22 6.15 4.71
C PRO A 88 -22.45 5.25 4.59
N ARG A 89 -23.65 5.82 4.52
CA ARG A 89 -24.91 5.07 4.36
C ARG A 89 -24.98 4.27 3.06
N LYS A 90 -24.21 4.64 2.03
CA LYS A 90 -24.11 3.89 0.76
C LYS A 90 -23.51 2.49 0.94
N ARG A 91 -22.80 2.22 2.04
CA ARG A 91 -22.26 0.88 2.36
C ARG A 91 -23.35 -0.20 2.40
N PHE A 92 -24.54 0.10 2.92
CA PHE A 92 -25.65 -0.87 2.92
C PHE A 92 -26.06 -1.28 1.50
N HIS A 93 -26.10 -0.31 0.58
CA HIS A 93 -26.43 -0.56 -0.81
C HIS A 93 -25.31 -1.34 -1.52
N LEU A 94 -24.05 -1.00 -1.24
CA LEU A 94 -22.87 -1.72 -1.73
C LEU A 94 -22.96 -3.21 -1.39
N VAL A 95 -23.22 -3.56 -0.13
CA VAL A 95 -23.31 -4.96 0.32
C VAL A 95 -24.46 -5.69 -0.39
N SER A 96 -25.60 -5.03 -0.59
CA SER A 96 -26.72 -5.59 -1.35
C SER A 96 -26.36 -5.86 -2.82
N ARG A 97 -25.57 -4.96 -3.45
CA ARG A 97 -25.08 -5.15 -4.83
C ARG A 97 -24.06 -6.28 -4.93
N LEU A 98 -23.11 -6.39 -4.00
CA LEU A 98 -22.17 -7.52 -3.95
C LEU A 98 -22.89 -8.85 -3.74
N ARG A 99 -23.89 -8.89 -2.85
CA ARG A 99 -24.72 -10.09 -2.63
C ARG A 99 -25.40 -10.53 -3.92
N LYS A 100 -25.89 -9.57 -4.71
CA LYS A 100 -26.47 -9.86 -6.02
C LYS A 100 -25.42 -10.35 -7.02
N ALA A 101 -24.22 -9.78 -7.03
CA ALA A 101 -23.12 -10.23 -7.88
C ALA A 101 -22.71 -11.68 -7.56
N ALA A 102 -22.54 -12.00 -6.27
CA ALA A 102 -22.24 -13.37 -5.81
C ALA A 102 -23.33 -14.36 -6.23
N LYS A 103 -24.61 -14.03 -6.06
CA LYS A 103 -25.73 -14.89 -6.54
C LYS A 103 -25.69 -15.16 -8.05
N HIS A 104 -25.34 -14.17 -8.87
CA HIS A 104 -25.19 -14.37 -10.32
C HIS A 104 -23.95 -15.23 -10.64
N ALA A 105 -22.86 -15.09 -9.89
CA ALA A 105 -21.67 -15.92 -10.06
C ALA A 105 -21.90 -17.37 -9.63
N GLU A 106 -22.60 -17.62 -8.52
CA GLU A 106 -23.05 -18.96 -8.10
C GLU A 106 -24.00 -19.59 -9.12
N ALA A 107 -24.91 -18.79 -9.71
CA ALA A 107 -25.78 -19.27 -10.78
C ALA A 107 -24.97 -19.65 -12.04
N LEU A 108 -23.94 -18.88 -12.39
CA LEU A 108 -23.02 -19.20 -13.47
C LEU A 108 -22.26 -20.50 -13.20
N GLU A 109 -21.73 -20.68 -11.99
CA GLU A 109 -21.04 -21.90 -11.57
C GLU A 109 -21.94 -23.13 -11.70
N ARG A 110 -23.18 -23.07 -11.18
CA ARG A 110 -24.15 -24.17 -11.30
C ARG A 110 -24.50 -24.50 -12.75
N LEU A 111 -24.56 -23.50 -13.63
CA LEU A 111 -24.75 -23.73 -15.07
C LEU A 111 -23.53 -24.41 -15.68
N CYS A 112 -22.33 -24.06 -15.22
CA CYS A 112 -21.07 -24.65 -15.68
C CYS A 112 -20.88 -26.11 -15.26
N GLU A 113 -21.51 -26.59 -14.19
CA GLU A 113 -21.41 -28.00 -13.76
C GLU A 113 -21.90 -29.01 -14.81
N GLY A 114 -22.74 -28.58 -15.76
CA GLY A 114 -23.27 -29.42 -16.84
C GLY A 114 -22.20 -30.17 -17.65
N LYS A 115 -22.58 -31.33 -18.21
CA LYS A 115 -21.67 -32.20 -19.00
C LYS A 115 -21.16 -31.57 -20.30
N ARG A 116 -21.80 -30.50 -20.79
CA ARG A 116 -21.50 -29.86 -22.08
C ARG A 116 -20.40 -28.78 -22.02
N ILE A 117 -19.87 -28.51 -20.84
CA ILE A 117 -18.91 -27.42 -20.62
C ILE A 117 -17.54 -28.00 -20.33
N ASP A 118 -16.51 -27.37 -20.88
CA ASP A 118 -15.12 -27.73 -20.73
C ASP A 118 -14.64 -27.57 -19.27
N ALA A 119 -13.69 -28.41 -18.86
CA ALA A 119 -13.16 -28.40 -17.51
C ALA A 119 -12.54 -27.05 -17.12
N ARG A 120 -11.94 -26.33 -18.08
CA ARG A 120 -11.37 -25.00 -17.87
C ARG A 120 -12.45 -23.99 -17.51
N THR A 121 -13.52 -23.87 -18.29
CA THR A 121 -14.62 -22.94 -17.98
C THR A 121 -15.29 -23.26 -16.64
N LYS A 122 -15.35 -24.54 -16.24
CA LYS A 122 -15.83 -24.94 -14.90
C LYS A 122 -14.96 -24.34 -13.80
N LEU A 123 -13.66 -24.57 -13.86
CA LEU A 123 -12.71 -24.04 -12.88
C LEU A 123 -12.69 -22.50 -12.87
N GLU A 124 -12.77 -21.85 -14.04
CA GLU A 124 -12.84 -20.40 -14.12
C GLU A 124 -14.13 -19.83 -13.52
N ALA A 125 -15.27 -20.50 -13.70
CA ALA A 125 -16.54 -20.09 -13.10
C ALA A 125 -16.51 -20.27 -11.58
N GLN A 126 -15.96 -21.39 -11.09
CA GLN A 126 -15.76 -21.66 -9.66
C GLN A 126 -14.85 -20.60 -9.01
N ALA A 127 -13.70 -20.30 -9.63
CA ALA A 127 -12.78 -19.28 -9.13
C ALA A 127 -13.42 -17.88 -9.12
N TYR A 128 -14.21 -17.54 -10.13
CA TYR A 128 -14.95 -16.28 -10.18
C TYR A 128 -16.06 -16.18 -9.13
N ALA A 129 -16.80 -17.27 -8.89
CA ALA A 129 -17.79 -17.34 -7.82
C ALA A 129 -17.15 -17.20 -6.43
N ALA A 130 -16.05 -17.91 -6.19
CA ALA A 130 -15.27 -17.81 -4.97
C ALA A 130 -14.74 -16.37 -4.75
N TYR A 131 -14.24 -15.72 -5.80
CA TYR A 131 -13.82 -14.31 -5.73
C TYR A 131 -14.98 -13.38 -5.32
N MET A 132 -16.13 -13.49 -5.97
CA MET A 132 -17.29 -12.63 -5.69
C MET A 132 -17.85 -12.87 -4.28
N ALA A 133 -17.86 -14.13 -3.82
CA ALA A 133 -18.23 -14.49 -2.46
C ALA A 133 -17.23 -13.94 -1.42
N GLY A 134 -15.92 -14.03 -1.72
CA GLY A 134 -14.85 -13.46 -0.90
C GLY A 134 -15.01 -11.96 -0.73
N MET A 135 -15.23 -11.22 -1.82
CA MET A 135 -15.45 -9.76 -1.77
C MET A 135 -16.68 -9.37 -0.94
N LEU A 136 -17.77 -10.14 -1.02
CA LEU A 136 -18.96 -9.91 -0.19
C LEU A 136 -18.68 -10.13 1.30
N ARG A 137 -18.01 -11.23 1.65
CA ARG A 137 -17.69 -11.59 3.03
C ARG A 137 -16.68 -10.61 3.63
N PHE A 138 -15.71 -10.17 2.83
CA PHE A 138 -14.74 -9.14 3.19
C PHE A 138 -15.40 -7.81 3.56
N GLU A 139 -16.34 -7.33 2.74
CA GLU A 139 -17.06 -6.07 3.04
C GLU A 139 -18.03 -6.18 4.24
N LYS A 140 -18.44 -7.41 4.58
CA LYS A 140 -19.19 -7.72 5.80
C LYS A 140 -18.31 -7.87 7.05
N GLN A 141 -16.98 -7.85 6.90
CA GLN A 141 -16.02 -8.10 7.98
C GLN A 141 -16.04 -9.54 8.52
N ASP A 142 -16.59 -10.49 7.76
CA ASP A 142 -16.54 -11.92 8.08
C ASP A 142 -15.18 -12.50 7.65
N TRP A 143 -14.10 -12.19 8.38
CA TRP A 143 -12.72 -12.42 7.95
C TRP A 143 -12.37 -13.89 7.68
N THR A 144 -12.84 -14.81 8.53
CA THR A 144 -12.59 -16.27 8.40
C THR A 144 -13.18 -16.81 7.09
N LYS A 145 -14.47 -16.58 6.89
CA LYS A 145 -15.18 -17.00 5.67
C LYS A 145 -14.66 -16.29 4.42
N ALA A 146 -14.20 -15.04 4.54
CA ALA A 146 -13.58 -14.32 3.43
C ALA A 146 -12.23 -14.95 3.05
N MET A 147 -11.40 -15.31 4.04
CA MET A 147 -10.13 -16.00 3.83
C MET A 147 -10.31 -17.36 3.17
N GLU A 148 -11.29 -18.16 3.59
CA GLU A 148 -11.63 -19.43 2.93
C GLU A 148 -12.00 -19.24 1.45
N SER A 149 -12.87 -18.27 1.14
CA SER A 149 -13.29 -18.00 -0.23
C SER A 149 -12.16 -17.46 -1.10
N PHE A 150 -11.34 -16.54 -0.59
CA PHE A 150 -10.19 -16.03 -1.32
C PHE A 150 -9.07 -17.08 -1.45
N GLY A 151 -8.89 -17.95 -0.45
CA GLY A 151 -7.93 -19.06 -0.50
C GLY A 151 -8.32 -20.09 -1.56
N SER A 152 -9.61 -20.44 -1.63
CA SER A 152 -10.15 -21.28 -2.70
C SER A 152 -9.93 -20.64 -4.09
N CYS A 153 -10.27 -19.36 -4.24
CA CYS A 153 -10.00 -18.58 -5.46
C CYS A 153 -8.52 -18.59 -5.87
N LYS A 154 -7.62 -18.36 -4.90
CA LYS A 154 -6.16 -18.38 -5.09
C LYS A 154 -5.70 -19.76 -5.61
N THR A 155 -6.10 -20.82 -4.91
CA THR A 155 -5.69 -22.20 -5.22
C THR A 155 -6.15 -22.61 -6.63
N ILE A 156 -7.37 -22.25 -7.01
CA ILE A 156 -7.88 -22.59 -8.35
C ILE A 156 -7.12 -21.80 -9.42
N TYR A 157 -6.89 -20.50 -9.25
CA TYR A 157 -6.15 -19.72 -10.25
C TYR A 157 -4.66 -20.11 -10.33
N GLU A 158 -4.03 -20.52 -9.24
CA GLU A 158 -2.66 -21.07 -9.25
C GLU A 158 -2.60 -22.40 -10.03
N LYS A 159 -3.57 -23.30 -9.80
CA LYS A 159 -3.69 -24.55 -10.58
C LYS A 159 -3.97 -24.30 -12.06
N LEU A 160 -4.77 -23.29 -12.38
CA LEU A 160 -4.99 -22.88 -13.77
C LEU A 160 -3.71 -22.28 -14.37
N ALA A 161 -2.97 -21.48 -13.61
CA ALA A 161 -1.71 -20.90 -14.06
C ALA A 161 -0.64 -21.95 -14.37
N SER A 162 -0.54 -23.03 -13.57
CA SER A 162 0.44 -24.09 -13.80
C SER A 162 0.06 -25.07 -14.93
N ALA A 163 -1.21 -25.13 -15.31
CA ALA A 163 -1.71 -26.07 -16.31
C ALA A 163 -1.67 -25.55 -17.76
N PHE A 164 -1.49 -24.24 -17.98
CA PHE A 164 -1.55 -23.61 -19.31
C PHE A 164 -0.22 -22.92 -19.68
N SER A 165 -0.13 -22.43 -20.91
CA SER A 165 1.03 -21.71 -21.42
C SER A 165 1.35 -20.45 -20.60
N ASP A 166 2.63 -20.06 -20.61
CA ASP A 166 3.12 -18.92 -19.81
C ASP A 166 2.36 -17.63 -20.07
N GLU A 167 1.94 -17.36 -21.32
CA GLU A 167 1.15 -16.17 -21.68
C GLU A 167 -0.20 -16.11 -20.95
N GLN A 168 -0.92 -17.24 -20.86
CA GLN A 168 -2.20 -17.30 -20.16
C GLN A 168 -2.01 -17.36 -18.65
N ALA A 169 -0.90 -17.96 -18.20
CA ALA A 169 -0.53 -18.01 -16.78
C ALA A 169 -0.28 -16.60 -16.19
N VAL A 170 0.21 -15.64 -16.99
CA VAL A 170 0.39 -14.24 -16.53
C VAL A 170 -0.92 -13.64 -16.03
N LEU A 171 -2.04 -13.85 -16.75
CA LEU A 171 -3.34 -13.31 -16.36
C LEU A 171 -3.81 -13.87 -15.01
N TYR A 172 -3.66 -15.19 -14.81
CA TYR A 172 -4.06 -15.84 -13.56
C TYR A 172 -3.16 -15.42 -12.39
N ARG A 173 -1.84 -15.31 -12.61
CA ARG A 173 -0.88 -14.80 -11.60
C ARG A 173 -1.21 -13.38 -11.18
N GLN A 174 -1.47 -12.47 -12.13
CA GLN A 174 -1.91 -11.10 -11.83
C GLN A 174 -3.17 -11.08 -10.97
N ARG A 175 -4.10 -12.01 -11.18
CA ARG A 175 -5.32 -12.10 -10.36
C ARG A 175 -5.03 -12.58 -8.94
N VAL A 176 -4.10 -13.50 -8.76
CA VAL A 176 -3.64 -13.97 -7.45
C VAL A 176 -2.91 -12.86 -6.68
N GLU A 177 -2.09 -12.09 -7.37
CA GLU A 177 -1.43 -10.90 -6.80
C GLU A 177 -2.45 -9.84 -6.36
N GLU A 178 -3.51 -9.61 -7.16
CA GLU A 178 -4.59 -8.66 -6.84
C GLU A 178 -5.35 -9.02 -5.54
N ILE A 179 -5.55 -10.31 -5.26
CA ILE A 179 -6.27 -10.78 -4.05
C ILE A 179 -5.36 -10.95 -2.83
N SER A 180 -4.05 -11.01 -3.02
CA SER A 180 -3.08 -11.26 -1.95
C SER A 180 -3.14 -10.25 -0.80
N PRO A 181 -3.29 -8.92 -1.03
CA PRO A 181 -3.49 -7.96 0.05
C PRO A 181 -4.73 -8.23 0.90
N ASN A 182 -5.84 -8.65 0.27
CA ASN A 182 -7.08 -8.95 1.00
C ASN A 182 -6.92 -10.19 1.88
N LEU A 183 -6.22 -11.22 1.40
CA LEU A 183 -5.92 -12.43 2.18
C LEU A 183 -5.09 -12.13 3.42
N ARG A 184 -4.04 -11.32 3.27
CA ARG A 184 -3.19 -10.92 4.41
C ARG A 184 -3.94 -10.04 5.41
N TYR A 185 -4.78 -9.14 4.93
CA TYR A 185 -5.65 -8.35 5.79
C TYR A 185 -6.64 -9.22 6.59
N CYS A 186 -7.22 -10.25 5.96
CA CYS A 186 -8.02 -11.24 6.67
C CYS A 186 -7.22 -12.00 7.73
N ALA A 187 -6.02 -12.50 7.39
CA ALA A 187 -5.15 -13.24 8.31
C ALA A 187 -4.79 -12.41 9.55
N TYR A 188 -4.44 -11.14 9.36
CA TYR A 188 -4.18 -10.21 10.47
C TYR A 188 -5.39 -10.06 11.40
N ASN A 189 -6.58 -9.81 10.85
CA ASN A 189 -7.80 -9.64 11.67
C ASN A 189 -8.26 -10.92 12.37
N ILE A 190 -7.80 -12.09 11.91
CA ILE A 190 -8.03 -13.38 12.57
C ILE A 190 -7.05 -13.58 13.74
N GLY A 191 -5.91 -12.88 13.75
CA GLY A 191 -4.94 -12.89 14.86
C GLY A 191 -3.56 -13.40 14.48
N ASP A 192 -3.27 -13.64 13.19
CA ASP A 192 -1.95 -14.09 12.75
C ASP A 192 -0.98 -12.90 12.65
N GLN A 193 -0.10 -12.78 13.65
CA GLN A 193 0.86 -11.68 13.76
C GLN A 193 1.99 -11.75 12.71
N SER A 194 2.21 -12.92 12.11
CA SER A 194 3.23 -13.10 11.05
C SER A 194 2.84 -12.39 9.74
N ALA A 195 1.55 -12.13 9.52
CA ALA A 195 1.03 -11.45 8.33
C ALA A 195 1.44 -9.97 8.22
N ILE A 196 1.94 -9.37 9.32
CA ILE A 196 2.33 -7.96 9.42
C ILE A 196 3.63 -7.67 8.66
N GLY A 197 4.67 -8.48 8.87
CA GLY A 197 5.96 -8.31 8.17
C GLY A 197 5.80 -8.47 6.66
N ASP A 198 4.93 -9.40 6.27
CA ASP A 198 4.53 -9.64 4.89
C ASP A 198 3.79 -8.44 4.27
N LEU A 199 2.81 -7.85 4.98
CA LEU A 199 2.08 -6.66 4.51
C LEU A 199 3.02 -5.46 4.26
N LEU A 200 4.01 -5.26 5.13
CA LEU A 200 5.02 -4.21 4.99
C LEU A 200 5.92 -4.44 3.76
N GLN A 201 6.33 -5.70 3.51
CA GLN A 201 7.16 -6.06 2.36
C GLN A 201 6.44 -5.90 1.02
N MET A 202 5.11 -6.09 0.97
CA MET A 202 4.32 -5.83 -0.24
C MET A 202 4.11 -4.34 -0.52
N ARG A 203 4.07 -3.48 0.50
CA ARG A 203 4.05 -2.01 0.32
C ARG A 203 5.29 -1.53 -0.43
N LEU A 204 6.45 -2.10 -0.11
CA LEU A 204 7.73 -1.77 -0.76
C LEU A 204 7.81 -2.21 -2.22
N LYS A 205 7.01 -3.21 -2.63
CA LYS A 205 6.95 -3.71 -4.01
C LYS A 205 5.88 -3.02 -4.86
N SER A 206 4.76 -2.62 -4.26
CA SER A 206 3.63 -1.98 -4.93
C SER A 206 3.69 -0.45 -4.75
N GLY A 207 4.61 0.19 -5.48
CA GLY A 207 4.91 1.62 -5.33
C GLY A 207 3.81 2.61 -5.73
N ASP A 208 2.62 2.18 -6.19
CA ASP A 208 1.62 3.15 -6.67
C ASP A 208 0.19 2.57 -6.84
N SER A 209 -0.54 2.34 -5.73
CA SER A 209 -1.99 2.15 -5.85
C SER A 209 -2.74 2.79 -4.69
N SER A 210 -3.27 3.98 -4.96
CA SER A 210 -4.19 4.78 -4.15
C SER A 210 -5.47 4.02 -3.84
N SER A 211 -5.43 3.17 -2.82
CA SER A 211 -6.58 2.39 -2.36
C SER A 211 -6.84 2.80 -0.92
N MET A 212 -8.10 3.05 -0.54
CA MET A 212 -8.51 3.23 0.86
C MET A 212 -8.01 2.11 1.81
N LEU A 213 -7.58 0.96 1.28
CA LEU A 213 -6.84 -0.06 2.03
C LEU A 213 -5.46 0.41 2.50
N THR A 214 -4.70 1.20 1.74
CA THR A 214 -3.39 1.74 2.19
C THR A 214 -3.56 2.67 3.38
N GLU A 215 -4.57 3.52 3.35
CA GLU A 215 -4.88 4.45 4.45
C GLU A 215 -5.34 3.72 5.72
N LYS A 216 -6.19 2.68 5.57
CA LYS A 216 -6.55 1.80 6.69
C LYS A 216 -5.37 0.96 7.18
N LEU A 217 -4.49 0.52 6.28
CA LEU A 217 -3.26 -0.18 6.64
C LEU A 217 -2.31 0.75 7.40
N GLU A 218 -2.18 2.03 7.04
CA GLU A 218 -1.36 3.01 7.77
C GLU A 218 -1.89 3.28 9.18
N VAL A 219 -3.19 3.49 9.33
CA VAL A 219 -3.81 3.67 10.66
C VAL A 219 -3.59 2.43 11.53
N LEU A 220 -3.69 1.23 10.95
CA LEU A 220 -3.47 -0.02 11.67
C LEU A 220 -2.00 -0.27 12.00
N LEU A 221 -1.06 0.09 11.11
CA LEU A 221 0.38 0.05 11.38
C LEU A 221 0.76 1.03 12.50
N ALA A 222 0.18 2.24 12.51
CA ALA A 222 0.39 3.21 13.58
C ALA A 222 -0.15 2.70 14.93
N GLN A 223 -1.33 2.07 14.95
CA GLN A 223 -1.90 1.45 16.16
C GLN A 223 -1.08 0.25 16.65
N MET A 224 -0.52 -0.54 15.73
CA MET A 224 0.39 -1.65 16.02
C MET A 224 1.70 -1.19 16.66
N ARG A 225 2.32 -0.14 16.12
CA ARG A 225 3.51 0.50 16.71
C ARG A 225 3.22 0.99 18.13
N ALA A 226 2.05 1.58 18.37
CA ALA A 226 1.61 1.98 19.70
C ALA A 226 1.45 0.79 20.67
N LYS A 227 0.89 -0.35 20.20
CA LYS A 227 0.71 -1.56 21.02
C LYS A 227 2.01 -2.33 21.29
N GLN A 228 2.90 -2.46 20.31
CA GLN A 228 4.24 -3.02 20.52
C GLN A 228 5.09 -2.11 21.42
N SER A 229 4.89 -0.79 21.32
CA SER A 229 5.36 0.21 22.29
C SER A 229 4.72 0.08 23.69
N THR A 230 3.75 -0.80 23.91
CA THR A 230 3.23 -1.07 25.25
C THR A 230 3.79 -2.39 25.81
N SER A 231 4.13 -3.34 24.93
CA SER A 231 4.61 -4.69 25.27
C SER A 231 6.11 -4.76 25.58
N MET A 232 6.95 -3.98 24.89
CA MET A 232 8.36 -3.89 25.30
C MET A 232 8.49 -3.10 26.61
N SER A 233 9.43 -3.50 27.45
CA SER A 233 9.75 -2.90 28.74
C SER A 233 9.73 -1.37 28.73
N GLU A 234 9.22 -0.78 29.81
CA GLU A 234 9.19 0.66 30.06
C GLU A 234 10.56 1.29 29.80
N VAL A 235 10.74 1.94 28.64
CA VAL A 235 11.87 2.86 28.43
C VAL A 235 11.50 4.15 29.15
N THR A 236 11.70 4.16 30.46
CA THR A 236 11.65 5.39 31.26
C THR A 236 12.95 6.14 31.01
N TRP A 237 12.91 7.24 30.27
CA TRP A 237 14.06 8.14 30.26
C TRP A 237 13.99 9.00 31.53
N CYS A 238 14.73 8.59 32.55
CA CYS A 238 14.76 9.21 33.90
C CYS A 238 13.37 9.42 34.53
N GLY A 239 12.51 8.39 34.51
CA GLY A 239 11.21 8.42 35.19
C GLY A 239 10.10 9.21 34.48
N ARG A 240 10.35 9.76 33.27
CA ARG A 240 9.31 10.36 32.42
C ARG A 240 9.06 9.52 31.17
N LYS A 241 7.79 9.35 30.81
CA LYS A 241 7.35 8.55 29.64
C LYS A 241 7.27 9.47 28.43
N VAL A 242 8.18 9.31 27.46
CA VAL A 242 8.12 10.00 26.16
C VAL A 242 7.75 8.98 25.08
N ASP A 243 6.49 8.56 25.09
CA ASP A 243 5.99 7.44 24.27
C ASP A 243 6.23 7.63 22.75
N ARG A 244 6.26 8.88 22.26
CA ARG A 244 6.50 9.19 20.84
C ARG A 244 7.93 8.91 20.38
N VAL A 245 8.93 9.10 21.24
CA VAL A 245 10.34 8.84 20.89
C VAL A 245 10.59 7.34 20.78
N ARG A 246 9.93 6.56 21.63
CA ARG A 246 10.00 5.10 21.61
C ARG A 246 9.46 4.51 20.30
N VAL A 247 8.28 4.97 19.88
CA VAL A 247 7.70 4.55 18.60
C VAL A 247 8.63 4.87 17.44
N PHE A 248 9.31 6.02 17.49
CA PHE A 248 10.31 6.38 16.48
C PHE A 248 11.55 5.48 16.50
N LEU A 249 12.12 5.17 17.67
CA LEU A 249 13.32 4.31 17.75
C LEU A 249 13.07 2.89 17.23
N LEU A 250 11.89 2.32 17.49
CA LEU A 250 11.51 1.02 16.90
C LEU A 250 11.39 1.12 15.37
N SER A 251 10.76 2.19 14.88
CA SER A 251 10.65 2.44 13.44
C SER A 251 12.02 2.67 12.79
N LEU A 252 12.99 3.23 13.51
CA LEU A 252 14.35 3.45 13.05
C LEU A 252 15.06 2.12 12.76
N GLU A 253 15.03 1.16 13.70
CA GLU A 253 15.63 -0.18 13.50
C GLU A 253 14.98 -0.93 12.32
N GLU A 254 13.65 -0.90 12.22
CA GLU A 254 12.91 -1.52 11.10
C GLU A 254 13.26 -0.86 9.76
N SER A 255 13.35 0.48 9.75
CA SER A 255 13.68 1.24 8.55
C SER A 255 15.13 1.03 8.11
N GLU A 256 16.08 0.94 9.05
CA GLU A 256 17.48 0.61 8.77
C GLU A 256 17.60 -0.78 8.14
N ALA A 257 16.87 -1.77 8.66
CA ALA A 257 16.80 -3.11 8.06
C ALA A 257 16.19 -3.08 6.65
N ALA A 258 15.12 -2.31 6.44
CA ALA A 258 14.50 -2.15 5.11
C ALA A 258 15.42 -1.45 4.11
N ILE A 259 16.18 -0.43 4.54
CA ILE A 259 17.16 0.30 3.72
C ILE A 259 18.32 -0.62 3.32
N ALA A 260 18.77 -1.49 4.24
CA ALA A 260 19.81 -2.48 3.96
C ALA A 260 19.38 -3.50 2.89
N GLN A 261 18.12 -3.93 2.91
CA GLN A 261 17.55 -4.90 1.96
C GLN A 261 17.15 -4.28 0.61
N ALA A 262 16.99 -2.97 0.51
CA ALA A 262 16.58 -2.33 -0.73
C ALA A 262 17.70 -2.40 -1.79
N GLU A 263 17.41 -2.95 -2.97
CA GLU A 263 18.40 -3.04 -4.08
C GLU A 263 18.44 -1.77 -4.94
N LYS A 264 17.31 -1.07 -5.07
CA LYS A 264 17.18 0.13 -5.93
C LYS A 264 17.42 1.41 -5.13
N GLU A 265 18.18 2.36 -5.71
CA GLU A 265 18.47 3.67 -5.10
C GLU A 265 17.20 4.51 -4.87
N GLU A 266 16.24 4.49 -5.81
CA GLU A 266 14.97 5.22 -5.66
C GLU A 266 14.13 4.71 -4.48
N GLY A 267 14.17 3.40 -4.20
CA GLY A 267 13.50 2.81 -3.04
C GLY A 267 14.16 3.22 -1.72
N LYS A 268 15.50 3.32 -1.70
CA LYS A 268 16.25 3.82 -0.53
C LYS A 268 15.92 5.28 -0.24
N GLU A 269 15.81 6.12 -1.28
CA GLU A 269 15.45 7.53 -1.13
C GLU A 269 14.09 7.71 -0.44
N GLN A 270 13.06 6.98 -0.89
CA GLN A 270 11.71 7.03 -0.31
C GLN A 270 11.68 6.55 1.16
N LEU A 271 12.47 5.52 1.48
CA LEU A 271 12.61 5.03 2.85
C LEU A 271 13.24 6.09 3.76
N TYR A 272 14.32 6.72 3.33
CA TYR A 272 14.94 7.82 4.08
C TYR A 272 13.99 9.02 4.23
N GLU A 273 13.22 9.38 3.21
CA GLU A 273 12.23 10.47 3.31
C GLU A 273 11.15 10.18 4.36
N SER A 274 10.63 8.95 4.37
CA SER A 274 9.64 8.51 5.34
C SER A 274 10.20 8.57 6.77
N LEU A 275 11.42 8.06 6.96
CA LEU A 275 12.12 8.08 8.25
C LEU A 275 12.39 9.51 8.73
N LEU A 276 12.76 10.43 7.84
CA LEU A 276 13.01 11.85 8.16
C LEU A 276 11.73 12.60 8.55
N ILE A 277 10.55 12.17 8.08
CA ILE A 277 9.27 12.72 8.52
C ILE A 277 9.00 12.27 9.96
N GLU A 278 9.08 10.97 10.23
CA GLU A 278 8.86 10.42 11.58
C GLU A 278 9.86 10.99 12.60
N CYS A 279 11.12 11.17 12.20
CA CYS A 279 12.14 11.79 13.04
C CYS A 279 11.82 13.26 13.37
N ARG A 280 11.27 14.02 12.42
CA ARG A 280 10.84 15.41 12.66
C ARG A 280 9.69 15.48 13.66
N ASP A 281 8.75 14.55 13.58
CA ASP A 281 7.62 14.48 14.51
C ASP A 281 8.08 14.10 15.92
N ALA A 282 9.04 13.18 16.04
CA ALA A 282 9.67 12.82 17.32
C ALA A 282 10.43 14.01 17.93
N ILE A 283 11.25 14.71 17.13
CA ILE A 283 11.95 15.92 17.57
C ILE A 283 10.97 17.00 18.01
N HIS A 284 9.86 17.18 17.29
CA HIS A 284 8.85 18.17 17.64
C HIS A 284 8.19 17.82 18.99
N ALA A 285 7.83 16.55 19.21
CA ALA A 285 7.30 16.09 20.49
C ALA A 285 8.25 16.38 21.66
N VAL A 286 9.54 16.06 21.51
CA VAL A 286 10.55 16.36 22.54
C VAL A 286 10.70 17.86 22.76
N ARG A 287 10.65 18.67 21.69
CA ARG A 287 10.72 20.15 21.81
C ARG A 287 9.53 20.74 22.58
N GLU A 288 8.32 20.23 22.36
CA GLU A 288 7.14 20.69 23.10
C GLU A 288 7.26 20.33 24.59
N GLU A 289 7.75 19.14 24.93
CA GLU A 289 8.06 18.78 26.32
C GLU A 289 9.17 19.64 26.93
N LEU A 290 10.19 19.98 26.13
CA LEU A 290 11.30 20.83 26.54
C LEU A 290 10.83 22.24 26.93
N LYS A 291 9.83 22.78 26.23
CA LYS A 291 9.22 24.11 26.54
C LYS A 291 8.45 24.11 27.85
N LEU A 292 7.92 22.96 28.27
CA LEU A 292 7.16 22.80 29.52
C LEU A 292 8.09 22.65 30.73
N ASP A 293 9.39 22.44 30.53
CA ASP A 293 10.38 22.34 31.62
C ASP A 293 10.76 23.74 32.15
N PRO A 294 10.49 24.06 33.43
CA PRO A 294 10.83 25.35 34.03
C PRO A 294 12.33 25.70 33.95
N THR A 295 13.20 24.69 33.86
CA THR A 295 14.66 24.88 33.76
C THR A 295 15.08 25.40 32.37
N TRP A 296 14.28 25.16 31.32
CA TRP A 296 14.56 25.64 29.97
C TRP A 296 14.34 27.15 29.82
N THR A 297 13.26 27.66 30.42
CA THR A 297 12.91 29.09 30.43
C THR A 297 13.90 29.92 31.25
N GLN A 298 14.48 29.34 32.32
CA GLN A 298 15.46 30.02 33.17
C GLN A 298 16.87 30.03 32.55
N LYS A 299 17.33 28.92 31.95
CA LYS A 299 18.64 28.84 31.26
C LYS A 299 18.72 29.61 29.94
N GLN A 300 17.60 29.95 29.29
CA GLN A 300 17.65 30.84 28.13
C GLN A 300 17.99 32.29 28.50
N ARG A 301 17.72 32.71 29.75
CA ARG A 301 18.08 34.05 30.27
C ARG A 301 19.52 34.14 30.76
N GLU A 302 20.08 33.04 31.26
CA GLU A 302 21.47 32.92 31.71
C GLU A 302 22.34 32.22 30.66
N ARG A 303 22.46 32.82 29.47
CA ARG A 303 23.55 32.47 28.56
C ARG A 303 24.83 33.08 29.13
N GLU A 304 25.65 32.32 29.86
CA GLU A 304 27.12 32.39 29.74
C GLU A 304 27.96 31.53 30.71
N THR A 305 27.43 30.90 31.79
CA THR A 305 28.37 30.48 32.88
C THR A 305 28.42 29.03 33.35
N GLU A 306 27.70 28.04 32.79
CA GLU A 306 27.96 26.62 33.15
C GLU A 306 27.77 25.67 31.96
N ALA A 307 28.86 25.36 31.25
CA ALA A 307 28.94 24.41 30.13
C ALA A 307 28.80 22.92 30.55
N GLY A 308 28.32 22.60 31.75
CA GLY A 308 28.41 21.24 32.33
C GLY A 308 27.10 20.56 32.70
N LYS A 309 25.94 21.20 32.55
CA LYS A 309 24.64 20.63 32.99
C LYS A 309 23.56 20.80 31.92
N ASN A 310 23.73 20.18 30.76
CA ASN A 310 22.63 20.07 29.80
C ASN A 310 21.53 19.18 30.40
N SER A 311 20.28 19.62 30.29
CA SER A 311 19.14 18.81 30.76
C SER A 311 19.09 17.49 29.96
N ASN A 312 18.72 16.38 30.58
CA ASN A 312 18.63 15.07 29.89
C ASN A 312 17.70 15.11 28.66
N LEU A 313 16.70 15.99 28.69
CA LEU A 313 15.81 16.29 27.57
C LEU A 313 16.53 17.03 26.42
N GLN A 314 17.52 17.88 26.72
CA GLN A 314 18.38 18.50 25.72
C GLN A 314 19.37 17.50 25.10
N HIS A 315 19.88 16.54 25.88
CA HIS A 315 20.67 15.43 25.33
C HIS A 315 19.83 14.57 24.38
N LEU A 316 18.60 14.23 24.76
CA LEU A 316 17.68 13.48 23.89
C LEU A 316 17.34 14.26 22.61
N HIS A 317 17.08 15.56 22.72
CA HIS A 317 16.85 16.43 21.57
C HIS A 317 18.07 16.48 20.64
N SER A 318 19.27 16.58 21.20
CA SER A 318 20.54 16.59 20.46
C SER A 318 20.79 15.25 19.76
N TYR A 319 20.52 14.13 20.43
CA TYR A 319 20.62 12.78 19.87
C TYR A 319 19.65 12.57 18.69
N LEU A 320 18.37 12.92 18.85
CA LEU A 320 17.40 12.81 17.76
C LEU A 320 17.76 13.74 16.59
N THR A 321 18.28 14.93 16.89
CA THR A 321 18.77 15.85 15.86
C THR A 321 19.98 15.28 15.13
N PHE A 322 20.88 14.59 15.83
CA PHE A 322 22.01 13.87 15.24
C PHE A 322 21.54 12.74 14.31
N ILE A 323 20.55 11.92 14.72
CA ILE A 323 19.95 10.88 13.88
C ILE A 323 19.34 11.50 12.62
N LYS A 324 18.59 12.60 12.75
CA LYS A 324 17.99 13.32 11.62
C LYS A 324 19.05 13.77 10.63
N LEU A 325 20.10 14.43 11.12
CA LEU A 325 21.19 14.93 10.28
C LEU A 325 21.93 13.77 9.60
N SER A 326 22.15 12.66 10.31
CA SER A 326 22.87 11.49 9.78
C SER A 326 22.10 10.85 8.63
N ASN A 327 20.80 10.63 8.83
CA ASN A 327 19.92 10.14 7.77
C ASN A 327 19.78 11.12 6.61
N THR A 328 19.83 12.44 6.88
CA THR A 328 19.85 13.46 5.81
C THR A 328 21.12 13.36 4.96
N VAL A 329 22.28 13.15 5.58
CA VAL A 329 23.55 12.93 4.87
C VAL A 329 23.45 11.67 4.01
N GLU A 330 23.05 10.54 4.57
CA GLU A 330 22.96 9.27 3.81
C GLU A 330 21.96 9.37 2.65
N ARG A 331 20.80 9.99 2.85
CA ARG A 331 19.81 10.24 1.79
C ARG A 331 20.41 11.08 0.66
N ASN A 332 21.09 12.17 0.98
CA ASN A 332 21.72 13.03 -0.01
C ASN A 332 22.89 12.32 -0.74
N VAL A 333 23.61 11.41 -0.06
CA VAL A 333 24.65 10.57 -0.68
C VAL A 333 24.04 9.59 -1.68
N VAL A 334 22.92 8.95 -1.36
CA VAL A 334 22.18 8.07 -2.29
C VAL A 334 21.70 8.86 -3.50
N MET A 335 21.11 10.05 -3.29
CA MET A 335 20.70 10.94 -4.38
C MET A 335 21.88 11.38 -5.25
N ALA A 336 23.02 11.73 -4.65
CA ALA A 336 24.21 12.15 -5.37
C ALA A 336 24.78 11.00 -6.23
N ARG A 337 24.80 9.76 -5.71
CA ARG A 337 25.20 8.57 -6.47
C ARG A 337 24.26 8.31 -7.65
N ALA A 338 22.95 8.37 -7.44
CA ALA A 338 21.96 8.20 -8.48
C ALA A 338 22.10 9.27 -9.58
N LEU A 339 22.26 10.53 -9.19
CA LEU A 339 22.46 11.66 -10.11
C LEU A 339 23.77 11.52 -10.89
N ARG A 340 24.87 11.10 -10.24
CA ARG A 340 26.16 10.85 -10.90
C ARG A 340 26.07 9.76 -11.95
N ARG A 341 25.34 8.67 -11.69
CA ARG A 341 25.07 7.62 -12.69
C ARG A 341 24.29 8.16 -13.88
N ARG A 342 23.27 9.00 -13.64
CA ARG A 342 22.46 9.63 -14.70
C ARG A 342 23.28 10.58 -15.57
N LEU A 343 24.13 11.40 -14.94
CA LEU A 343 25.06 12.30 -15.63
C LEU A 343 26.09 11.52 -16.48
N SER A 344 26.64 10.42 -15.96
CA SER A 344 27.63 9.60 -16.66
C SER A 344 27.04 8.80 -17.84
N ARG A 345 25.77 8.38 -17.77
CA ARG A 345 25.13 7.59 -18.83
C ARG A 345 24.54 8.43 -19.97
N GLY A 346 24.62 9.76 -19.89
CA GLY A 346 23.99 10.64 -20.88
C GLY A 346 22.48 10.43 -21.02
N ALA A 347 21.83 9.91 -19.96
CA ALA A 347 20.47 9.40 -20.05
C ALA A 347 19.46 10.55 -20.09
N VAL A 348 18.94 10.82 -21.29
CA VAL A 348 17.67 11.49 -21.52
C VAL A 348 16.66 10.37 -21.79
N ASP A 349 15.95 9.89 -20.76
CA ASP A 349 14.70 9.18 -21.00
C ASP A 349 13.72 9.31 -19.81
N ASP A 350 12.44 9.32 -20.17
CA ASP A 350 11.21 9.42 -19.38
C ASP A 350 10.96 10.74 -18.60
N GLY A 351 10.58 11.78 -19.33
CA GLY A 351 9.72 12.88 -18.83
C GLY A 351 10.28 13.80 -17.74
N ARG A 352 11.47 13.51 -17.20
CA ARG A 352 12.17 14.33 -16.19
C ARG A 352 13.25 15.18 -16.87
N LYS A 353 13.43 16.42 -16.40
CA LYS A 353 14.45 17.35 -16.91
C LYS A 353 15.83 16.69 -16.90
N ALA A 354 16.63 16.98 -17.92
CA ALA A 354 18.01 16.51 -18.01
C ALA A 354 18.79 16.87 -16.73
N PRO A 355 19.54 15.93 -16.14
CA PRO A 355 20.25 16.16 -14.89
C PRO A 355 21.31 17.24 -15.09
N ARG A 356 21.35 18.25 -14.21
CA ARG A 356 22.32 19.34 -14.29
C ARG A 356 23.49 19.07 -13.33
N PRO A 357 24.75 19.28 -13.74
CA PRO A 357 25.89 19.15 -12.82
C PRO A 357 25.77 20.03 -11.57
N GLN A 358 25.12 21.18 -11.67
CA GLN A 358 24.86 22.09 -10.54
C GLN A 358 23.99 21.44 -9.43
N GLU A 359 23.11 20.50 -9.79
CA GLU A 359 22.29 19.77 -8.81
C GLU A 359 23.16 18.84 -7.95
N LEU A 360 24.23 18.29 -8.51
CA LEU A 360 25.18 17.44 -7.77
C LEU A 360 25.99 18.26 -6.76
N ILE A 361 26.47 19.44 -7.17
CA ILE A 361 27.16 20.39 -6.28
C ILE A 361 26.25 20.76 -5.11
N ARG A 362 24.99 21.09 -5.38
CA ARG A 362 24.00 21.43 -4.35
C ARG A 362 23.80 20.30 -3.34
N LEU A 363 23.78 19.04 -3.79
CA LEU A 363 23.66 17.89 -2.88
C LEU A 363 24.87 17.78 -1.94
N TYR A 364 26.09 17.99 -2.46
CA TYR A 364 27.29 18.01 -1.62
C TYR A 364 27.35 19.20 -0.67
N GLU A 365 26.86 20.38 -1.07
CA GLU A 365 26.70 21.52 -0.17
C GLU A 365 25.74 21.23 0.97
N LEU A 366 24.60 20.57 0.69
CA LEU A 366 23.64 20.15 1.72
C LEU A 366 24.24 19.10 2.67
N ILE A 367 25.07 18.18 2.17
CA ILE A 367 25.81 17.21 2.99
C ILE A 367 26.77 17.97 3.92
N LEU A 368 27.57 18.89 3.39
CA LEU A 368 28.52 19.67 4.17
C LEU A 368 27.83 20.55 5.22
N GLN A 369 26.70 21.17 4.88
CA GLN A 369 25.88 21.91 5.82
C GLN A 369 25.38 21.01 6.95
N SER A 370 24.86 19.82 6.62
CA SER A 370 24.37 18.87 7.62
C SER A 370 25.48 18.41 8.57
N LEU A 371 26.69 18.13 8.05
CA LEU A 371 27.86 17.78 8.85
C LEU A 371 28.36 18.96 9.71
N ASN A 372 28.22 20.20 9.24
CA ASN A 372 28.49 21.41 10.04
C ASN A 372 27.51 21.53 11.20
N GLU A 373 26.22 21.36 10.94
CA GLU A 373 25.19 21.39 11.97
C GLU A 373 25.39 20.28 13.01
N MET A 374 25.86 19.09 12.63
CA MET A 374 26.18 18.01 13.58
C MET A 374 27.26 18.38 14.58
N GLN A 375 28.35 19.01 14.13
CA GLN A 375 29.46 19.39 15.02
C GLN A 375 29.07 20.50 16.02
N GLN A 376 28.01 21.26 15.72
CA GLN A 376 27.50 22.32 16.60
C GLN A 376 26.48 21.81 17.62
N LEU A 377 26.19 20.51 17.65
CA LEU A 377 25.22 19.96 18.59
C LEU A 377 25.77 19.96 20.03
N PRO A 378 24.94 20.36 21.02
CA PRO A 378 25.33 20.30 22.43
C PRO A 378 25.71 18.88 22.86
N GLY A 379 26.88 18.73 23.51
CA GLY A 379 27.39 17.44 23.99
C GLY A 379 28.32 16.69 23.02
N MET A 380 28.54 17.21 21.80
CA MET A 380 29.53 16.63 20.86
C MET A 380 30.98 16.82 21.30
N GLU A 381 31.25 17.80 22.17
CA GLU A 381 32.57 18.06 22.74
C GLU A 381 33.09 16.89 23.61
N ALA A 382 32.20 16.00 24.05
CA ALA A 382 32.52 14.86 24.91
C ALA A 382 33.05 13.63 24.14
N ASP A 383 32.96 13.59 22.80
CA ASP A 383 33.39 12.46 21.97
C ASP A 383 34.37 12.92 20.86
N PRO A 384 35.69 12.92 21.15
CA PRO A 384 36.70 13.38 20.20
C PRO A 384 36.82 12.47 18.96
N ASP A 385 36.53 11.18 19.07
CA ASP A 385 36.60 10.23 17.96
C ASP A 385 35.50 10.49 16.94
N LEU A 386 34.27 10.74 17.42
CA LEU A 386 33.14 11.14 16.58
C LEU A 386 33.42 12.47 15.88
N TRP A 387 33.99 13.45 16.58
CA TRP A 387 34.33 14.75 16.01
C TRP A 387 35.34 14.61 14.87
N GLN A 388 36.39 13.82 15.07
CA GLN A 388 37.41 13.53 14.05
C GLN A 388 36.80 12.80 12.84
N SER A 389 35.89 11.84 13.07
CA SER A 389 35.17 11.14 12.01
C SER A 389 34.32 12.08 11.15
N LEU A 390 33.62 13.04 11.77
CA LEU A 390 32.85 14.05 11.07
C LEU A 390 33.74 14.99 10.26
N ASP A 391 34.90 15.39 10.79
CA ASP A 391 35.84 16.25 10.08
C ASP A 391 36.47 15.56 8.87
N ASN A 392 36.83 14.27 9.02
CA ASN A 392 37.29 13.44 7.91
C ASN A 392 36.22 13.32 6.82
N LYS A 393 34.95 13.09 7.20
CA LYS A 393 33.82 13.06 6.25
C LYS A 393 33.65 14.41 5.53
N LYS A 394 33.75 15.54 6.24
CA LYS A 394 33.69 16.87 5.62
C LYS A 394 34.79 17.06 4.59
N SER A 395 36.02 16.69 4.94
CA SER A 395 37.17 16.80 4.03
C SER A 395 36.97 15.95 2.77
N ALA A 396 36.46 14.73 2.92
CA ALA A 396 36.11 13.86 1.79
C ALA A 396 35.01 14.47 0.91
N TYR A 397 33.91 14.95 1.49
CA TYR A 397 32.81 15.54 0.71
C TYR A 397 33.14 16.90 0.10
N LYS A 398 34.07 17.67 0.70
CA LYS A 398 34.66 18.86 0.07
C LYS A 398 35.45 18.51 -1.17
N ALA A 399 36.15 17.38 -1.19
CA ALA A 399 36.88 16.91 -2.37
C ALA A 399 35.95 16.33 -3.46
N PHE A 400 34.79 15.80 -3.08
CA PHE A 400 33.78 15.32 -4.04
C PHE A 400 32.92 16.43 -4.66
N ARG A 401 32.75 17.56 -3.97
CA ARG A 401 32.06 18.76 -4.47
C ARG A 401 32.89 19.43 -5.56
#